data_AF-A0A820BHK9-F1
#
_entry.id   AF-A0A820BHK9-F1
#
_cell.length_a   1.000
_cell.length_b   1.000
_cell.length_c   1.000
_cell.angle_alpha   90.00
_cell.angle_beta   90.00
_cell.angle_gamma   90.00
#
_symmetry.space_group_name_H-M   'P 1'
#
loop_
_entity.id
_entity.type
_entity.pdbx_description
1 polymer ?
#
loop_
_entity_poly.entity_id
_entity_poly.type
_entity_poly.pdbx_seq_one_letter_code
_entity_poly.pdbx_strand_id
1 'polypeptide(L)'
;LTATLIHHELTAAYGQGVISYSTVANWVHRFLSGRESLDDNLRNGRPLSVMTQQNLDAVQDLLNNDLYISIDYVTTILDIVII
;
A
#
# COMPACT_ATOMS: atom_id res chain seq x y z
N LEU A 1 -6.42 -23.96 15.93
CA LEU A 1 -7.65 -23.91 15.11
C LEU A 1 -7.29 -24.09 13.65
N THR A 2 -8.12 -24.76 12.86
CA THR A 2 -7.95 -24.86 11.40
C THR A 2 -8.73 -23.77 10.69
N ALA A 3 -8.24 -23.30 9.53
CA ALA A 3 -8.93 -22.28 8.75
C ALA A 3 -10.35 -22.69 8.34
N THR A 4 -10.58 -23.98 8.12
CA THR A 4 -11.89 -24.54 7.79
C THR A 4 -12.91 -24.33 8.91
N LEU A 5 -12.53 -24.60 10.15
CA LEU A 5 -13.43 -24.41 11.30
C LEU A 5 -13.80 -22.93 11.46
N ILE A 6 -12.80 -22.06 11.41
CA ILE A 6 -12.99 -20.60 11.55
C ILE A 6 -13.90 -20.07 10.43
N HIS A 7 -13.66 -20.46 9.18
CA HIS A 7 -14.49 -20.01 8.07
C HIS A 7 -15.94 -20.51 8.20
N HIS A 8 -16.15 -21.75 8.67
CA HIS A 8 -17.48 -22.29 8.90
C HIS A 8 -18.22 -21.52 10.01
N GLU A 9 -17.56 -21.22 11.13
CA GLU A 9 -18.12 -20.42 12.22
C GLU A 9 -18.44 -18.99 11.77
N LEU A 10 -17.55 -18.36 11.00
CA LEU A 10 -17.77 -17.04 10.42
C LEU A 10 -18.97 -17.02 9.46
N THR A 11 -19.11 -18.05 8.61
CA THR A 11 -20.25 -18.17 7.69
C THR A 11 -21.56 -18.41 8.45
N ALA A 12 -21.53 -19.21 9.51
CA ALA A 12 -22.70 -19.48 10.34
C ALA A 12 -23.17 -18.23 11.10
N ALA A 13 -22.23 -17.41 11.58
CA ALA A 13 -22.53 -16.19 12.33
C ALA A 13 -22.97 -15.01 11.44
N TYR A 14 -22.34 -14.83 10.28
CA TYR A 14 -22.51 -13.63 9.44
C TYR A 14 -23.18 -13.88 8.08
N GLY A 15 -23.42 -15.14 7.72
CA GLY A 15 -24.11 -15.51 6.49
C GLY A 15 -23.22 -15.50 5.24
N GLN A 16 -23.88 -15.54 4.08
CA GLN A 16 -23.23 -15.54 2.77
C GLN A 16 -22.68 -14.15 2.46
N GLY A 17 -21.41 -14.07 2.06
CA GLY A 17 -20.69 -12.80 1.84
C GLY A 17 -19.63 -12.48 2.91
N VAL A 18 -19.39 -13.38 3.86
CA VAL A 18 -18.26 -13.30 4.79
C VAL A 18 -16.92 -13.41 4.07
N ILE A 19 -15.83 -13.08 4.77
CA ILE A 19 -14.47 -13.16 4.23
C ILE A 19 -14.18 -14.52 3.61
N SER A 20 -13.45 -14.53 2.50
CA SER A 20 -13.15 -15.77 1.79
C SER A 20 -12.32 -16.73 2.64
N TYR A 21 -12.48 -18.03 2.40
CA TYR A 21 -11.64 -19.07 3.00
C TYR A 21 -10.13 -18.78 2.82
N SER A 22 -9.71 -18.30 1.65
CA SER A 22 -8.32 -17.94 1.38
C SER A 22 -7.80 -16.84 2.31
N THR A 23 -8.64 -15.86 2.64
CA THR A 23 -8.30 -14.78 3.59
C THR A 23 -8.14 -15.34 5.00
N VAL A 24 -9.09 -16.19 5.43
CA VAL A 24 -9.02 -16.88 6.74
C VAL A 24 -7.74 -17.72 6.85
N ALA A 25 -7.41 -18.49 5.82
CA ALA A 25 -6.21 -19.33 5.81
C ALA A 25 -4.92 -18.49 5.91
N ASN A 26 -4.87 -17.34 5.22
CA ASN A 26 -3.74 -16.42 5.32
C ASN A 26 -3.61 -15.83 6.74
N TRP A 27 -4.71 -15.40 7.35
CA TRP A 27 -4.69 -14.91 8.73
C TRP A 27 -4.23 -15.98 9.72
N VAL A 28 -4.75 -17.20 9.63
CA VAL A 28 -4.31 -18.32 10.46
C VAL A 28 -2.79 -18.54 10.32
N HIS A 29 -2.27 -18.53 9.10
CA HIS A 29 -0.83 -18.65 8.86
C HIS A 29 -0.04 -17.50 9.51
N ARG A 30 -0.51 -16.25 9.37
CA ARG A 30 0.14 -15.07 9.97
C ARG A 30 0.19 -15.15 11.50
N PHE A 31 -0.90 -15.52 12.15
CA PHE A 31 -0.92 -15.70 13.60
C PHE A 31 0.01 -16.83 14.04
N LEU A 32 0.02 -17.96 13.32
CA LEU A 32 0.96 -19.06 13.60
C LEU A 32 2.43 -18.67 13.37
N SER A 33 2.71 -17.72 12.48
CA SER A 33 4.05 -17.14 12.28
C SER A 33 4.43 -16.08 13.33
N GLY A 34 3.60 -15.84 14.35
CA GLY A 34 3.89 -14.90 15.44
C GLY A 34 3.48 -13.45 15.16
N ARG A 35 2.69 -13.16 14.12
CA ARG A 35 2.10 -11.83 13.94
C ARG A 35 0.90 -11.68 14.87
N GLU A 36 0.97 -10.72 15.78
CA GLU A 36 -0.14 -10.39 16.69
C GLU A 36 -0.90 -9.11 16.29
N SER A 37 -0.27 -8.22 15.50
CA SER A 37 -0.91 -6.99 15.03
C SER A 37 -2.09 -7.29 14.10
N LEU A 38 -3.23 -6.69 14.46
CA LEU A 38 -4.49 -6.71 13.70
C LEU A 38 -4.55 -5.61 12.63
N ASP A 39 -3.64 -4.64 12.68
CA ASP A 39 -3.57 -3.55 11.72
C ASP A 39 -3.14 -4.06 10.35
N ASP A 40 -3.59 -3.38 9.31
CA ASP A 40 -3.05 -3.58 7.97
C ASP A 40 -1.55 -3.26 7.96
N ASN A 41 -0.80 -4.00 7.14
CA ASN A 41 0.57 -3.57 6.85
C ASN A 41 0.53 -2.18 6.21
N LEU A 42 1.62 -1.41 6.36
CA LEU A 42 1.82 -0.21 5.58
C LEU A 42 1.51 -0.51 4.11
N ARG A 43 0.47 0.16 3.60
CA ARG A 43 0.14 0.11 2.20
C ARG A 43 1.22 0.90 1.48
N ASN A 44 1.99 0.23 0.63
CA ASN A 44 2.85 0.92 -0.32
C ASN A 44 1.95 1.62 -1.35
N GLY A 45 1.46 2.79 -0.97
CA GLY A 45 0.81 3.73 -1.88
C GLY A 45 1.87 4.52 -2.65
N ARG A 46 1.49 5.70 -3.16
CA ARG A 46 2.43 6.64 -3.77
C ARG A 46 3.64 6.83 -2.85
N PRO A 47 4.89 6.68 -3.32
CA PRO A 47 6.05 6.83 -2.47
C PRO A 47 6.11 8.25 -1.90
N LEU A 48 5.75 8.39 -0.62
CA LEU A 48 5.86 9.64 0.14
C LEU A 48 7.31 10.11 0.25
N SER A 49 8.28 9.21 0.06
CA SER A 49 9.70 9.54 0.00
C SER A 49 10.07 10.47 -1.15
N VAL A 50 9.21 10.61 -2.17
CA VAL A 50 9.42 11.56 -3.28
C VAL A 50 9.02 12.98 -2.90
N MET A 51 8.11 13.17 -1.93
CA MET A 51 7.64 14.50 -1.50
C MET A 51 8.50 15.10 -0.39
N THR A 52 9.81 15.15 -0.61
CA THR A 52 10.72 15.91 0.26
C THR A 52 10.65 17.40 -0.08
N GLN A 53 10.95 18.27 0.89
CA GLN A 53 11.02 19.71 0.62
C GLN A 53 12.04 20.02 -0.49
N GLN A 54 13.17 19.31 -0.51
CA GLN A 54 14.18 19.41 -1.56
C GLN A 54 13.62 19.15 -2.96
N ASN A 55 12.80 18.10 -3.13
CA ASN A 55 12.21 17.79 -4.43
C ASN A 55 11.14 18.82 -4.81
N LEU A 56 10.39 19.35 -3.84
CA LEU A 56 9.42 20.42 -4.09
C LEU A 56 10.12 21.70 -4.58
N ASP A 57 11.19 22.10 -3.91
CA ASP A 57 11.98 23.28 -4.26
C ASP A 57 12.59 23.10 -5.66
N ALA A 58 13.15 21.92 -5.96
CA ALA A 58 13.74 21.63 -7.26
C ALA A 58 12.71 21.62 -8.41
N VAL A 59 11.50 21.09 -8.19
CA VAL A 59 10.40 21.20 -9.16
C VAL A 59 10.00 22.66 -9.38
N GLN A 60 9.90 23.44 -8.29
CA GLN A 60 9.56 24.85 -8.37
C GLN A 60 10.61 25.65 -9.18
N ASP A 61 11.89 25.35 -8.97
CA ASP A 61 12.99 25.96 -9.73
C ASP A 61 12.92 25.59 -11.21
N LEU A 62 12.64 24.33 -11.55
CA LEU A 62 12.46 23.92 -12.94
C LEU A 62 11.30 24.67 -13.61
N LEU A 63 10.17 24.82 -12.91
CA LEU A 63 9.00 25.56 -13.42
C LEU A 63 9.26 27.07 -13.54
N ASN A 64 10.03 27.66 -12.62
CA ASN A 64 10.41 29.07 -12.69
C ASN A 64 11.31 29.36 -13.91
N ASN A 65 12.09 28.37 -14.36
CA ASN A 65 12.92 28.48 -15.55
C ASN A 65 12.13 28.20 -16.84
N ASP A 66 11.28 27.17 -16.84
CA ASP A 66 10.41 26.83 -17.96
C ASP A 66 9.10 26.18 -17.47
N LEU A 67 7.97 26.81 -17.79
CA LEU A 67 6.64 26.34 -17.40
C LEU A 67 6.14 25.16 -18.25
N TYR A 68 6.81 24.85 -19.37
CA TYR A 68 6.41 23.80 -20.32
C TYR A 68 7.30 22.55 -20.25
N ILE A 69 7.96 22.31 -19.11
CA ILE A 69 8.72 21.08 -18.86
C ILE A 69 7.82 19.85 -18.85
N SER A 70 8.28 18.76 -19.45
CA SER A 70 7.56 17.48 -19.42
C SER A 70 7.77 16.75 -18.09
N ILE A 71 6.80 15.91 -17.72
CA ILE A 71 6.92 15.06 -16.53
C ILE A 71 8.14 14.13 -16.66
N ASP A 72 8.39 13.55 -17.84
CA ASP A 72 9.55 12.69 -18.10
C ASP A 72 10.88 13.43 -17.89
N TYR A 73 10.93 14.72 -18.21
CA TYR A 73 12.10 15.54 -17.97
C TYR A 73 12.30 15.77 -16.46
N VAL A 74 11.23 16.10 -15.73
CA VAL A 74 11.28 16.29 -14.27
C VAL A 74 11.71 15.01 -13.55
N THR A 75 11.14 13.86 -13.92
CA THR A 75 11.49 12.56 -13.32
C THR A 75 12.95 12.19 -13.58
N THR A 76 13.44 12.45 -14.79
CA THR A 76 14.84 12.18 -15.16
C THR A 76 15.82 13.08 -14.41
N ILE A 77 15.51 14.38 -14.29
CA ILE A 77 16.41 15.35 -13.65
C ILE A 77 16.47 15.15 -12.13
N LEU A 78 15.34 14.84 -11.50
CA LEU A 78 15.24 14.72 -10.05
C LEU A 78 15.44 13.29 -9.55
N ASP A 79 15.60 12.32 -10.46
CA ASP A 79 15.66 10.88 -10.15
C ASP A 79 14.47 10.44 -9.27
N ILE A 80 13.27 10.89 -9.64
CA ILE A 80 12.03 10.59 -8.93
C ILE A 80 11.02 9.93 -9.85
N VAL A 81 10.20 9.03 -9.30
CA VAL A 81 9.09 8.42 -10.03
C VAL A 81 7.81 9.17 -9.72
N ILE A 82 7.25 9.85 -10.73
CA ILE A 82 5.92 10.47 -10.68
C ILE A 82 4.97 9.50 -11.41
N ILE A 83 4.08 8.84 -10.66
CA ILE A 83 3.02 7.96 -11.18
C ILE A 83 1.73 8.77 -11.32
#